data_AF-A0A662JF15-F1
#
_entry.id   AF-A0A662JF15-F1
#
_cell.length_a   1.000
_cell.length_b   1.000
_cell.length_c   1.000
_cell.angle_alpha   90.00
_cell.angle_beta   90.00
_cell.angle_gamma   90.00
#
_symmetry.space_group_name_H-M   'P 1'
#
loop_
_entity.id
_entity.type
_entity.pdbx_description
1 polymer ?
#
loop_
_entity_poly.entity_id
_entity_poly.type
_entity_poly.pdbx_seq_one_letter_code
_entity_poly.pdbx_strand_id
1 'polypeptide(L)'
;MMMICTSSDLVMDVKVKLRFMAVLKPLAKNPVYELEIEEGATLSVLLKKLIQEERKELLARLLDPSEASLQSDILVLINGIEISALEGLNTKLRDGDEVVFLPTVHGGSLEFVAPWWDEFYFKILRLADLIEASGFKPDIIVGVARGGWIVARLLSDFLDNPNVVNVKVEFYRGVAETMEEPKISQPLSASVKGCKVLIADDVADTGKSLEVVKRHVEEKGASEVK
;
A
#
# COMPACT_ATOMS: atom_id res chain seq x y z
N MET A 1 -61.77 6.04 -33.38
CA MET A 1 -60.74 7.00 -33.84
C MET A 1 -60.70 8.09 -32.77
N MET A 2 -59.68 8.27 -31.94
CA MET A 2 -58.23 8.11 -32.14
C MET A 2 -57.63 7.79 -30.76
N MET A 3 -56.82 6.73 -30.69
CA MET A 3 -56.06 6.36 -29.49
C MET A 3 -54.84 7.28 -29.46
N ILE A 4 -54.80 8.22 -28.51
CA ILE A 4 -53.64 9.11 -28.33
C ILE A 4 -52.59 8.28 -27.60
N CYS A 5 -51.68 7.69 -28.38
CA CYS A 5 -50.45 7.10 -27.90
C CYS A 5 -49.56 8.27 -27.47
N THR A 6 -49.49 8.57 -26.17
CA THR A 6 -48.47 9.48 -25.64
C THR A 6 -47.14 8.75 -25.73
N SER A 7 -46.28 9.23 -26.63
CA SER A 7 -44.88 8.84 -26.76
C SER A 7 -44.22 8.86 -25.39
N SER A 8 -43.93 7.67 -24.85
CA SER A 8 -42.88 7.53 -23.85
C SER A 8 -41.59 8.02 -24.50
N ASP A 9 -41.03 9.10 -23.99
CA ASP A 9 -39.71 9.57 -24.39
C ASP A 9 -38.75 8.38 -24.31
N LEU A 10 -38.22 7.97 -25.46
CA LEU A 10 -37.19 6.94 -25.55
C LEU A 10 -35.96 7.53 -24.87
N VAL A 11 -35.77 7.25 -23.58
CA VAL A 11 -34.51 7.57 -22.90
C VAL A 11 -33.46 6.71 -23.60
N MET A 12 -32.60 7.35 -24.38
CA MET A 12 -31.49 6.67 -25.02
C MET A 12 -30.41 6.50 -23.95
N ASP A 13 -30.01 5.26 -23.72
CA ASP A 13 -28.87 4.96 -22.85
C ASP A 13 -27.58 5.09 -23.67
N VAL A 14 -26.55 5.66 -23.04
CA VAL A 14 -25.19 5.76 -23.58
C VAL A 14 -24.25 4.84 -22.80
N LYS A 15 -23.26 4.28 -23.48
CA LYS A 15 -22.24 3.41 -22.89
C LYS A 15 -20.98 4.20 -22.60
N VAL A 16 -20.60 4.25 -21.33
CA VAL A 16 -19.38 4.90 -20.88
C VAL A 16 -18.40 3.84 -20.40
N LYS A 17 -17.15 3.94 -20.83
CA LYS A 17 -16.09 3.03 -20.43
C LYS A 17 -15.43 3.53 -19.15
N LEU A 18 -15.42 2.71 -18.13
CA LEU A 18 -14.75 2.98 -16.86
C LEU A 18 -13.40 2.31 -16.80
N ARG A 19 -12.40 3.01 -16.26
CA ARG A 19 -11.06 2.48 -16.04
C ARG A 19 -10.55 2.88 -14.66
N PHE A 20 -10.20 1.88 -13.86
CA PHE A 20 -9.58 2.07 -12.56
C PHE A 20 -8.07 1.81 -12.66
N MET A 21 -7.27 2.75 -12.16
CA MET A 21 -5.81 2.69 -12.23
C MET A 21 -5.17 2.53 -10.84
N ALA A 22 -3.89 2.13 -10.85
CA ALA A 22 -3.08 1.93 -9.63
C ALA A 22 -3.80 1.06 -8.59
N VAL A 23 -3.81 1.48 -7.32
CA VAL A 23 -4.44 0.75 -6.21
C VAL A 23 -5.96 0.55 -6.39
N LEU A 24 -6.64 1.32 -7.25
CA LEU A 24 -8.07 1.12 -7.53
C LEU A 24 -8.32 -0.12 -8.42
N LYS A 25 -7.35 -0.48 -9.26
CA LYS A 25 -7.45 -1.57 -10.24
C LYS A 25 -7.78 -2.93 -9.59
N PRO A 26 -7.05 -3.40 -8.56
CA PRO A 26 -7.40 -4.65 -7.89
C PRO A 26 -8.65 -4.54 -7.00
N LEU A 27 -9.07 -3.33 -6.61
CA LEU A 27 -10.25 -3.12 -5.77
C LEU A 27 -11.56 -3.15 -6.55
N ALA A 28 -11.56 -2.83 -7.84
CA ALA A 28 -12.76 -2.80 -8.69
C ALA A 28 -13.22 -4.18 -9.18
N LYS A 29 -14.55 -4.40 -9.29
CA LYS A 29 -15.12 -5.67 -9.81
C LYS A 29 -14.42 -6.15 -11.08
N ASN A 30 -14.24 -5.21 -12.02
CA ASN A 30 -13.41 -5.35 -13.20
C ASN A 30 -12.52 -4.09 -13.33
N PRO A 31 -11.23 -4.22 -13.69
CA PRO A 31 -10.33 -3.09 -13.93
C PRO A 31 -10.82 -2.09 -14.98
N VAL A 32 -11.52 -2.61 -16.00
CA VAL A 32 -12.07 -1.85 -17.12
C VAL A 32 -13.40 -2.51 -17.50
N TYR A 33 -14.47 -1.74 -17.61
CA TYR A 33 -15.77 -2.22 -18.08
C TYR A 33 -16.65 -1.07 -18.58
N GLU A 34 -17.75 -1.39 -19.25
CA GLU A 34 -18.73 -0.40 -19.73
C GLU A 34 -19.94 -0.34 -18.80
N LEU A 35 -20.44 0.87 -18.58
CA LEU A 35 -21.63 1.15 -17.81
C LEU A 35 -22.63 1.91 -18.70
N GLU A 36 -23.87 1.43 -18.76
CA GLU A 36 -24.97 2.12 -19.42
C GLU A 36 -25.52 3.21 -18.50
N ILE A 37 -25.67 4.43 -18.99
CA ILE A 37 -26.27 5.56 -18.25
C ILE A 37 -27.20 6.34 -19.17
N GLU A 38 -28.14 7.09 -18.60
CA GLU A 38 -29.04 7.93 -19.39
C GLU A 38 -28.25 8.98 -20.21
N GLU A 39 -28.65 9.23 -21.45
CA GLU A 39 -27.98 10.22 -22.31
C GLU A 39 -27.94 11.60 -21.66
N GLY A 40 -26.75 12.20 -21.63
CA GLY A 40 -26.52 13.51 -21.02
C GLY A 40 -26.45 13.51 -19.50
N ALA A 41 -26.46 12.32 -18.86
CA ALA A 41 -26.17 12.17 -17.44
C ALA A 41 -24.80 12.76 -17.07
N THR A 42 -24.71 13.30 -15.87
CA THR A 42 -23.46 13.90 -15.36
C THR A 42 -22.57 12.85 -14.71
N LEU A 43 -21.29 13.19 -14.53
CA LEU A 43 -20.37 12.38 -13.75
C LEU A 43 -20.89 12.10 -12.33
N SER A 44 -21.60 13.02 -11.68
CA SER A 44 -22.27 12.76 -10.39
C SER A 44 -23.28 11.62 -10.45
N VAL A 45 -24.04 11.50 -11.55
CA VAL A 45 -25.01 10.41 -11.74
C VAL A 45 -24.26 9.08 -11.91
N LEU A 46 -23.17 9.08 -12.67
CA LEU A 46 -22.31 7.92 -12.82
C LEU A 46 -21.73 7.46 -11.47
N LEU A 47 -21.23 8.39 -10.64
CA LEU A 47 -20.74 8.07 -9.30
C LEU A 47 -21.81 7.44 -8.40
N LYS A 48 -23.05 7.94 -8.46
CA LYS A 48 -24.17 7.34 -7.72
C LYS A 48 -24.45 5.91 -8.17
N LYS A 49 -24.35 5.62 -9.46
CA LYS A 49 -24.51 4.27 -10.00
C LYS A 49 -23.36 3.35 -9.57
N LEU A 50 -22.12 3.86 -9.56
CA LEU A 50 -20.96 3.15 -9.02
C LEU A 50 -21.14 2.73 -7.55
N ILE A 51 -21.70 3.61 -6.71
CA ILE A 51 -21.98 3.29 -5.30
C ILE A 51 -22.91 2.06 -5.16
N GLN A 52 -23.82 1.87 -6.10
CA GLN A 52 -24.78 0.76 -6.07
C GLN A 52 -24.20 -0.54 -6.63
N GLU A 53 -23.27 -0.43 -7.58
CA GLU A 53 -22.80 -1.58 -8.36
C GLU A 53 -21.38 -2.05 -8.01
N GLU A 54 -20.53 -1.27 -7.35
CA GLU A 54 -19.14 -1.64 -7.07
C GLU A 54 -18.90 -2.33 -5.72
N ARG A 55 -17.68 -2.85 -5.55
CA ARG A 55 -17.23 -3.46 -4.28
C ARG A 55 -17.03 -2.40 -3.19
N LYS A 56 -17.32 -2.76 -1.93
CA LYS A 56 -17.19 -1.86 -0.77
C LYS A 56 -15.76 -1.36 -0.60
N GLU A 57 -14.77 -2.19 -0.89
CA GLU A 57 -13.34 -1.88 -0.80
C GLU A 57 -12.93 -0.80 -1.80
N LEU A 58 -13.46 -0.85 -3.03
CA LEU A 58 -13.25 0.21 -4.02
C LEU A 58 -13.90 1.51 -3.54
N LEU A 59 -15.17 1.44 -3.12
CA LEU A 59 -15.93 2.62 -2.68
C LEU A 59 -15.26 3.31 -1.48
N ALA A 60 -14.76 2.53 -0.52
CA ALA A 60 -14.03 3.04 0.64
C ALA A 60 -12.72 3.76 0.27
N ARG A 61 -12.13 3.45 -0.90
CA ARG A 61 -10.94 4.12 -1.41
C ARG A 61 -11.25 5.28 -2.35
N LEU A 62 -12.36 5.20 -3.06
CA LEU A 62 -12.76 6.18 -4.07
C LEU A 62 -13.48 7.38 -3.46
N LEU A 63 -14.29 7.14 -2.43
CA LEU A 63 -15.21 8.12 -1.85
C LEU A 63 -14.82 8.53 -0.44
N ASP A 64 -15.14 9.78 -0.11
CA ASP A 64 -15.11 10.29 1.26
C ASP A 64 -16.32 9.75 2.03
N PRO A 65 -16.12 9.02 3.15
CA PRO A 65 -17.20 8.47 3.96
C PRO A 65 -18.15 9.53 4.56
N SER A 66 -17.69 10.78 4.70
CA SER A 66 -18.43 11.85 5.37
C SER A 66 -19.37 12.62 4.44
N GLU A 67 -19.07 12.68 3.13
CA GLU A 67 -19.76 13.59 2.21
C GLU A 67 -20.22 12.94 0.88
N ALA A 68 -20.03 11.62 0.69
CA ALA A 68 -20.33 10.94 -0.57
C ALA A 68 -19.72 11.63 -1.81
N SER A 69 -18.59 12.30 -1.58
CA SER A 69 -17.74 12.97 -2.57
C SER A 69 -16.54 12.08 -2.90
N LEU A 70 -15.78 12.42 -3.94
CA LEU A 70 -14.50 11.74 -4.21
C LEU A 70 -13.47 12.11 -3.15
N GLN A 71 -12.62 11.16 -2.76
CA GLN A 71 -11.46 11.51 -1.93
C GLN A 71 -10.60 12.54 -2.66
N SER A 72 -10.04 13.50 -1.91
CA SER A 72 -9.28 14.63 -2.47
C SER A 72 -8.06 14.22 -3.28
N ASP A 73 -7.57 13.01 -3.08
CA ASP A 73 -6.44 12.47 -3.80
C ASP A 73 -6.84 11.70 -5.07
N ILE A 74 -8.13 11.62 -5.44
CA ILE A 74 -8.59 10.96 -6.67
C ILE A 74 -8.72 11.97 -7.80
N LEU A 75 -7.93 11.79 -8.86
CA LEU A 75 -8.15 12.41 -10.15
C LEU A 75 -9.20 11.63 -10.93
N VAL A 76 -10.07 12.37 -11.60
CA VAL A 76 -10.98 11.83 -12.61
C VAL A 76 -10.67 12.49 -13.93
N LEU A 77 -10.50 11.67 -14.96
CA LEU A 77 -10.27 12.13 -16.32
C LEU A 77 -11.39 11.63 -17.22
N ILE A 78 -11.88 12.48 -18.11
CA ILE A 78 -12.80 12.12 -19.18
C ILE A 78 -12.05 12.29 -20.50
N ASN A 79 -11.87 11.20 -21.23
CA ASN A 79 -11.08 11.15 -22.48
C ASN A 79 -9.67 11.76 -22.33
N GLY A 80 -9.05 11.57 -21.16
CA GLY A 80 -7.72 12.07 -20.83
C GLY A 80 -7.67 13.53 -20.35
N ILE A 81 -8.81 14.22 -20.23
CA ILE A 81 -8.91 15.58 -19.69
C ILE A 81 -9.39 15.51 -18.24
N GLU A 82 -8.64 16.11 -17.32
CA GLU A 82 -9.00 16.16 -15.90
C GLU A 82 -10.27 17.02 -15.69
N ILE A 83 -11.18 16.58 -14.83
CA ILE A 83 -12.53 17.14 -14.72
C ILE A 83 -12.59 18.60 -14.24
N SER A 84 -11.57 19.11 -13.53
CA SER A 84 -11.50 20.53 -13.16
C SER A 84 -11.25 21.45 -14.36
N ALA A 85 -10.71 20.92 -15.46
CA ALA A 85 -10.63 21.62 -16.75
C ALA A 85 -11.94 21.53 -17.56
N LEU A 86 -12.95 20.82 -17.04
CA LEU A 86 -14.30 20.69 -17.60
C LEU A 86 -15.31 21.35 -16.64
N GLU A 87 -16.48 20.73 -16.43
CA GLU A 87 -17.51 21.20 -15.49
C GLU A 87 -17.47 20.40 -14.17
N GLY A 88 -16.31 19.82 -13.83
CA GLY A 88 -16.16 18.97 -12.64
C GLY A 88 -17.12 17.79 -12.66
N LEU A 89 -17.77 17.54 -11.52
CA LEU A 89 -18.77 16.48 -11.37
C LEU A 89 -20.06 16.72 -12.20
N ASN A 90 -20.30 17.96 -12.66
CA ASN A 90 -21.44 18.28 -13.52
C ASN A 90 -21.19 17.99 -15.00
N THR A 91 -19.96 17.59 -15.36
CA THR A 91 -19.61 17.25 -16.75
C THR A 91 -20.56 16.18 -17.27
N LYS A 92 -21.24 16.48 -18.39
CA LYS A 92 -22.14 15.55 -19.08
C LYS A 92 -21.33 14.52 -19.87
N LEU A 93 -21.74 13.26 -19.75
CA LEU A 93 -21.12 12.13 -20.42
C LEU A 93 -21.84 11.80 -21.72
N ARG A 94 -21.08 11.29 -22.68
CA ARG A 94 -21.53 10.90 -24.02
C ARG A 94 -21.21 9.43 -24.27
N ASP A 95 -21.88 8.88 -25.27
CA ASP A 95 -21.60 7.51 -25.72
C ASP A 95 -20.13 7.37 -26.15
N GLY A 96 -19.48 6.33 -25.63
CA GLY A 96 -18.08 6.02 -25.88
C GLY A 96 -17.07 6.79 -25.03
N ASP A 97 -17.49 7.68 -24.14
CA ASP A 97 -16.55 8.39 -23.25
C ASP A 97 -15.77 7.39 -22.37
N GLU A 98 -14.46 7.63 -22.21
CA GLU A 98 -13.64 6.91 -21.23
C GLU A 98 -13.46 7.76 -19.98
N VAL A 99 -13.97 7.25 -18.85
CA VAL A 99 -13.79 7.85 -17.52
C VAL A 99 -12.73 7.06 -16.76
N VAL A 100 -11.63 7.74 -16.41
CA VAL A 100 -10.49 7.16 -15.70
C VAL A 100 -10.46 7.68 -14.27
N PHE A 101 -10.41 6.77 -13.30
CA PHE A 101 -10.17 7.08 -11.89
C PHE A 101 -8.73 6.74 -11.52
N LEU A 102 -8.01 7.73 -11.01
CA LEU A 102 -6.57 7.64 -10.74
C LEU A 102 -6.23 8.37 -9.44
N PRO A 103 -5.71 7.69 -8.40
CA PRO A 103 -5.22 8.38 -7.21
C PRO A 103 -3.93 9.14 -7.52
N THR A 104 -3.80 10.41 -7.10
CA THR A 104 -2.65 11.33 -7.30
C THR A 104 -1.35 10.80 -6.69
N VAL A 105 -1.43 10.06 -5.59
CA VAL A 105 -0.34 9.26 -5.03
C VAL A 105 -0.28 7.90 -5.75
N HIS A 106 0.07 7.94 -7.04
CA HIS A 106 0.39 6.75 -7.81
C HIS A 106 1.86 6.77 -8.23
N GLY A 107 2.71 6.02 -7.54
CA GLY A 107 3.97 5.58 -8.15
C GLY A 107 3.61 4.68 -9.33
N GLY A 108 4.06 5.00 -10.54
CA GLY A 108 3.69 4.27 -11.75
C GLY A 108 3.87 2.75 -11.62
N SER A 109 2.92 1.96 -12.18
CA SER A 109 2.89 0.48 -12.36
C SER A 109 3.36 -0.45 -11.22
N LEU A 110 3.78 0.08 -10.09
CA LEU A 110 4.27 -0.64 -8.92
C LEU A 110 3.16 -0.59 -7.86
N GLU A 111 2.75 -1.76 -7.39
CA GLU A 111 1.83 -1.85 -6.26
C GLU A 111 2.61 -1.49 -5.00
N PHE A 112 2.37 -0.30 -4.46
CA PHE A 112 2.96 0.13 -3.19
C PHE A 112 1.95 -0.08 -2.07
N VAL A 113 2.41 -0.68 -0.98
CA VAL A 113 1.72 -0.64 0.31
C VAL A 113 2.37 0.47 1.13
N ALA A 114 1.60 1.50 1.47
CA ALA A 114 2.01 2.56 2.38
C ALA A 114 1.28 2.35 3.71
N PRO A 115 1.81 1.53 4.64
CA PRO A 115 1.16 1.27 5.91
C PRO A 115 1.10 2.55 6.73
N TRP A 116 -0.02 2.76 7.42
CA TRP A 116 -0.14 3.83 8.41
C TRP A 116 0.68 3.51 9.65
N TRP A 117 1.08 4.55 10.38
CA TRP A 117 1.87 4.42 11.60
C TRP A 117 1.21 3.51 12.64
N ASP A 118 -0.11 3.62 12.83
CA ASP A 118 -0.85 2.78 13.76
C ASP A 118 -0.80 1.31 13.37
N GLU A 119 -0.98 1.00 12.08
CA GLU A 119 -0.88 -0.38 11.58
C GLU A 119 0.52 -0.96 11.83
N PHE A 120 1.56 -0.18 11.53
CA PHE A 120 2.95 -0.57 11.77
C PHE A 120 3.24 -0.78 13.27
N TYR A 121 2.80 0.15 14.12
CA TYR A 121 2.95 0.09 15.57
C TYR A 121 2.29 -1.17 16.16
N PHE A 122 1.02 -1.44 15.82
CA PHE A 122 0.31 -2.60 16.33
C PHE A 122 0.86 -3.93 15.79
N LYS A 123 1.43 -3.95 14.58
CA LYS A 123 2.15 -5.13 14.08
C LYS A 123 3.39 -5.43 14.91
N ILE A 124 4.16 -4.41 15.31
CA ILE A 124 5.35 -4.60 16.15
C ILE A 124 4.96 -4.97 17.57
N LEU A 125 3.88 -4.39 18.11
CA LEU A 125 3.35 -4.79 19.42
C LEU A 125 2.99 -6.28 19.43
N ARG A 126 2.28 -6.75 18.40
CA ARG A 126 1.99 -8.17 18.24
C ARG A 126 3.26 -9.02 18.07
N LEU A 127 4.28 -8.50 17.39
CA LEU A 127 5.57 -9.20 17.27
C LEU A 127 6.24 -9.36 18.65
N ALA A 128 6.17 -8.33 19.51
CA ALA A 128 6.66 -8.41 20.89
C ALA A 128 5.91 -9.50 21.67
N ASP A 129 4.58 -9.55 21.60
CA ASP A 129 3.77 -10.60 22.24
C ASP A 129 4.21 -12.01 21.80
N LEU A 130 4.50 -12.19 20.50
CA LEU A 130 4.97 -13.47 19.96
C LEU A 130 6.37 -13.84 20.47
N ILE A 131 7.26 -12.86 20.61
CA ILE A 131 8.60 -13.07 21.17
C ILE A 131 8.49 -13.49 22.63
N GLU A 132 7.70 -12.79 23.44
CA GLU A 132 7.47 -13.13 24.85
C GLU A 132 6.86 -14.53 25.00
N ALA A 133 5.82 -14.84 24.22
CA ALA A 133 5.16 -16.14 24.22
C ALA A 133 6.11 -17.30 23.82
N SER A 134 7.14 -17.02 23.02
CA SER A 134 8.16 -18.01 22.66
C SER A 134 9.12 -18.35 23.81
N GLY A 135 9.11 -17.57 24.90
CA GLY A 135 10.04 -17.69 26.03
C GLY A 135 11.45 -17.18 25.72
N PHE A 136 11.68 -16.62 24.53
CA PHE A 136 12.95 -16.01 24.17
C PHE A 136 13.08 -14.63 24.83
N LYS A 137 14.04 -14.50 25.73
CA LYS A 137 14.38 -13.25 26.42
C LYS A 137 15.72 -12.74 25.89
N PRO A 138 15.72 -11.82 24.90
CA PRO A 138 16.97 -11.28 24.37
C PRO A 138 17.64 -10.40 25.40
N ASP A 139 18.97 -10.51 25.51
CA ASP A 139 19.79 -9.58 26.28
C ASP A 139 20.03 -8.29 25.49
N ILE A 140 20.14 -8.41 24.15
CA ILE A 140 20.40 -7.31 23.22
C ILE A 140 19.48 -7.43 21.99
N ILE A 141 18.98 -6.28 21.51
CA ILE A 141 18.26 -6.16 20.25
C ILE A 141 19.18 -5.49 19.22
N VAL A 142 19.43 -6.15 18.09
CA VAL A 142 20.24 -5.65 16.98
C VAL A 142 19.32 -5.17 15.85
N GLY A 143 19.27 -3.84 15.64
CA GLY A 143 18.55 -3.26 14.51
C GLY A 143 19.40 -3.24 13.23
N VAL A 144 18.87 -3.82 12.15
CA VAL A 144 19.47 -3.77 10.82
C VAL A 144 19.18 -2.40 10.21
N ALA A 145 20.22 -1.59 10.06
CA ALA A 145 20.09 -0.25 9.52
C ALA A 145 19.76 -0.31 8.01
N ARG A 146 18.85 0.52 7.50
CA ARG A 146 18.19 1.66 8.20
C ARG A 146 16.81 1.32 8.76
N GLY A 147 16.06 0.48 8.05
CA GLY A 147 14.65 0.19 8.34
C GLY A 147 14.45 -0.46 9.70
N GLY A 148 15.23 -1.49 10.02
CA GLY A 148 15.21 -2.19 11.30
C GLY A 148 15.50 -1.33 12.54
N TRP A 149 15.98 -0.08 12.42
CA TRP A 149 16.15 0.80 13.58
C TRP A 149 14.85 1.09 14.29
N ILE A 150 13.79 1.36 13.52
CA ILE A 150 12.51 1.73 14.11
C ILE A 150 11.85 0.53 14.77
N VAL A 151 12.02 -0.65 14.17
CA VAL A 151 11.56 -1.93 14.72
C VAL A 151 12.31 -2.24 16.01
N ALA A 152 13.65 -2.16 16.00
CA ALA A 152 14.47 -2.39 17.18
C ALA A 152 14.12 -1.43 18.31
N ARG A 153 13.91 -0.14 18.02
CA ARG A 153 13.50 0.85 19.03
C ARG A 153 12.12 0.55 19.61
N LEU A 154 11.13 0.17 18.81
CA LEU A 154 9.81 -0.15 19.32
C LEU A 154 9.82 -1.45 20.14
N LEU A 155 10.52 -2.48 19.67
CA LEU A 155 10.70 -3.72 20.43
C LEU A 155 11.46 -3.50 21.74
N SER A 156 12.42 -2.57 21.78
CA SER A 156 13.11 -2.21 23.02
C SER A 156 12.16 -1.69 24.09
N ASP A 157 11.13 -0.95 23.68
CA ASP A 157 10.06 -0.44 24.55
C ASP A 157 9.16 -1.57 25.03
N PHE A 158 8.66 -2.37 24.08
CA PHE A 158 7.64 -3.39 24.36
C PHE A 158 8.19 -4.57 25.16
N LEU A 159 9.46 -4.90 24.99
CA LEU A 159 10.14 -5.97 25.73
C LEU A 159 10.84 -5.47 26.99
N ASP A 160 10.69 -4.19 27.34
CA ASP A 160 11.39 -3.53 28.46
C ASP A 160 12.91 -3.81 28.45
N ASN A 161 13.53 -3.75 27.27
CA ASN A 161 14.95 -4.00 27.08
C ASN A 161 15.64 -2.76 26.48
N PRO A 162 16.43 -2.00 27.27
CA PRO A 162 17.09 -0.80 26.78
C PRO A 162 18.37 -1.06 25.94
N ASN A 163 18.83 -2.31 25.84
CA ASN A 163 20.09 -2.66 25.18
C ASN A 163 19.88 -2.84 23.67
N VAL A 164 20.09 -1.75 22.92
CA VAL A 164 19.96 -1.75 21.46
C VAL A 164 21.32 -1.52 20.79
N VAL A 165 21.63 -2.34 19.78
CA VAL A 165 22.83 -2.27 18.95
C VAL A 165 22.41 -2.12 17.49
N ASN A 166 23.25 -1.49 16.66
CA ASN A 166 22.98 -1.40 15.22
C ASN A 166 24.07 -2.08 14.39
N VAL A 167 23.70 -2.48 13.18
CA VAL A 167 24.57 -2.98 12.12
C VAL A 167 24.03 -2.46 10.78
N LYS A 168 24.89 -2.21 9.78
CA LYS A 168 24.43 -1.78 8.46
C LYS A 168 24.81 -2.80 7.39
N VAL A 169 23.82 -3.16 6.57
CA VAL A 169 23.97 -4.02 5.39
C VAL A 169 23.78 -3.17 4.13
N GLU A 170 24.64 -3.35 3.15
CA GLU A 170 24.48 -2.78 1.81
C GLU A 170 24.57 -3.88 0.76
N PHE A 171 23.76 -3.75 -0.29
CA PHE A 171 23.77 -4.65 -1.43
C PHE A 171 24.78 -4.15 -2.47
N TYR A 172 25.83 -4.94 -2.70
CA TYR A 172 26.89 -4.59 -3.64
C TYR A 172 26.60 -5.22 -5.02
N ARG A 173 26.63 -4.42 -6.08
CA ARG A 173 26.63 -4.92 -7.47
C ARG A 173 28.06 -5.05 -7.98
N GLY A 174 28.50 -6.26 -8.26
CA GLY A 174 29.77 -6.51 -8.95
C GLY A 174 29.71 -6.09 -10.41
N VAL A 175 30.86 -5.72 -11.00
CA VAL A 175 30.98 -5.31 -12.42
C VAL A 175 30.56 -6.42 -13.39
N ALA A 176 30.48 -7.68 -12.93
CA ALA A 176 30.17 -8.86 -13.75
C ALA A 176 28.99 -9.70 -13.22
N GLU A 177 28.24 -9.26 -12.20
CA GLU A 177 27.17 -10.06 -11.58
C GLU A 177 25.81 -9.35 -11.65
N THR A 178 24.77 -10.11 -11.98
CA THR A 178 23.37 -9.66 -12.01
C THR A 178 22.68 -9.75 -10.64
N MET A 179 23.30 -10.39 -9.64
CA MET A 179 22.77 -10.50 -8.28
C MET A 179 23.46 -9.54 -7.31
N GLU A 180 22.63 -8.86 -6.52
CA GLU A 180 23.06 -8.06 -5.38
C GLU A 180 23.38 -8.97 -4.19
N GLU A 181 24.63 -8.97 -3.73
CA GLU A 181 25.04 -9.71 -2.53
C GLU A 181 25.15 -8.77 -1.33
N PRO A 182 24.48 -9.08 -0.20
CA PRO A 182 24.52 -8.24 0.98
C PRO A 182 25.88 -8.31 1.68
N LYS A 183 26.41 -7.16 2.06
CA LYS A 183 27.66 -7.01 2.79
C LYS A 183 27.47 -6.12 4.00
N ILE A 184 28.14 -6.47 5.10
CA ILE A 184 28.22 -5.61 6.28
C ILE A 184 29.07 -4.40 5.91
N SER A 185 28.44 -3.22 5.81
CA SER A 185 29.11 -1.95 5.53
C SER A 185 29.46 -1.20 6.81
N GLN A 186 28.69 -1.41 7.89
CA GLN A 186 29.03 -0.97 9.23
C GLN A 186 28.85 -2.14 10.19
N PRO A 187 29.91 -2.56 10.92
CA PRO A 187 29.84 -3.66 11.87
C PRO A 187 28.96 -3.29 13.07
N LEU A 188 28.70 -4.27 13.94
CA LEU A 188 27.98 -4.04 15.20
C LEU A 188 28.57 -2.85 15.98
N SER A 189 27.69 -1.95 16.40
CA SER A 189 28.08 -0.74 17.14
C SER A 189 28.54 -1.00 18.58
N ALA A 190 28.31 -2.20 19.10
CA ALA A 190 28.76 -2.65 20.41
C ALA A 190 28.98 -4.17 20.44
N SER A 191 29.64 -4.68 21.47
CA SER A 191 29.87 -6.11 21.67
C SER A 191 28.58 -6.85 21.98
N VAL A 192 28.40 -8.02 21.37
CA VAL A 192 27.29 -8.96 21.62
C VAL A 192 27.75 -10.30 22.21
N LYS A 193 29.03 -10.38 22.60
CA LYS A 193 29.65 -11.62 23.07
C LYS A 193 28.92 -12.17 24.31
N GLY A 194 28.52 -13.44 24.25
CA GLY A 194 27.83 -14.15 25.32
C GLY A 194 26.38 -13.76 25.54
N CYS A 195 25.81 -12.89 24.68
CA CYS A 195 24.44 -12.40 24.80
C CYS A 195 23.49 -13.20 23.90
N LYS A 196 22.24 -13.34 24.33
CA LYS A 196 21.11 -13.72 23.47
C LYS A 196 20.69 -12.50 22.65
N VAL A 197 20.74 -12.62 21.34
CA VAL A 197 20.51 -11.51 20.42
C VAL A 197 19.21 -11.71 19.65
N LEU A 198 18.37 -10.68 19.63
CA LEU A 198 17.24 -10.56 18.70
C LEU A 198 17.63 -9.64 17.55
N ILE A 199 17.59 -10.11 16.31
CA ILE A 199 17.80 -9.28 15.12
C ILE A 199 16.45 -8.72 14.66
N ALA A 200 16.38 -7.41 14.44
CA ALA A 200 15.18 -6.70 14.02
C ALA A 200 15.40 -5.99 12.69
N ASP A 201 14.49 -6.23 11.74
CA ASP A 201 14.43 -5.58 10.43
C ASP A 201 12.96 -5.24 10.08
N ASP A 202 12.76 -4.26 9.20
CA ASP A 202 11.41 -3.81 8.81
C ASP A 202 10.72 -4.77 7.84
N VAL A 203 11.48 -5.32 6.89
CA VAL A 203 10.98 -6.30 5.93
C VAL A 203 12.06 -7.31 5.55
N ALA A 204 11.69 -8.59 5.56
CA ALA A 204 12.51 -9.66 5.01
C ALA A 204 11.89 -10.12 3.69
N ASP A 205 12.47 -9.70 2.56
CA ASP A 205 12.06 -10.14 1.22
C ASP A 205 12.70 -11.50 0.90
N THR A 206 13.95 -11.48 0.41
CA THR A 206 14.72 -12.71 0.13
C THR A 206 15.36 -13.33 1.38
N GLY A 207 15.43 -12.60 2.49
CA GLY A 207 16.08 -13.02 3.74
C GLY A 207 17.61 -12.92 3.76
N LYS A 208 18.27 -12.66 2.61
CA LYS A 208 19.75 -12.64 2.53
C LYS A 208 20.43 -11.66 3.50
N SER A 209 19.83 -10.48 3.74
CA SER A 209 20.35 -9.51 4.72
C SER A 209 20.40 -10.08 6.13
N LEU A 210 19.30 -10.70 6.56
CA LEU A 210 19.18 -11.32 7.89
C LEU A 210 20.17 -12.48 8.05
N GLU A 211 20.39 -13.29 7.00
CA GLU A 211 21.39 -14.37 7.02
C GLU A 211 22.81 -13.84 7.24
N VAL A 212 23.19 -12.79 6.51
CA VAL A 212 24.52 -12.15 6.66
C VAL A 212 24.69 -11.53 8.03
N VAL A 213 23.66 -10.85 8.55
CA VAL A 213 23.69 -10.27 9.90
C VAL A 213 23.77 -11.36 10.96
N LYS A 214 22.94 -12.40 10.87
CA LYS A 214 22.94 -13.54 11.80
C LYS A 214 24.32 -14.17 11.90
N ARG A 215 24.93 -14.52 10.76
CA ARG A 215 26.30 -15.05 10.73
C ARG A 215 27.29 -14.09 11.37
N HIS A 216 27.21 -12.80 11.06
CA HIS A 216 28.09 -11.79 11.66
C HIS A 216 27.92 -11.70 13.19
N VAL A 217 26.70 -11.78 13.70
CA VAL A 217 26.41 -11.77 15.15
C VAL A 217 26.95 -13.03 15.84
N GLU A 218 26.76 -14.21 15.22
CA GLU A 218 27.29 -15.49 15.72
C GLU A 218 28.83 -15.47 15.76
N GLU A 219 29.50 -15.00 14.70
CA GLU A 219 30.96 -14.84 14.64
C GLU A 219 31.50 -13.87 15.71
N LYS A 220 30.69 -12.91 16.16
CA LYS A 220 31.03 -11.98 17.25
C LYS A 220 30.76 -12.57 18.64
N GLY A 221 30.32 -13.82 18.70
CA GLY A 221 30.28 -14.64 19.90
C GLY A 221 28.97 -14.54 20.67
N ALA A 222 27.85 -14.18 20.02
CA ALA A 222 26.53 -14.30 20.63
C ALA A 222 26.25 -15.75 21.07
N SER A 223 25.56 -15.93 22.19
CA SER A 223 25.24 -17.26 22.74
C SER A 223 24.02 -17.89 22.08
N GLU A 224 23.09 -17.06 21.60
CA GLU A 224 21.88 -17.46 20.87
C GLU A 224 21.47 -16.30 19.97
N VAL A 225 21.02 -16.57 18.75
CA VAL A 225 20.59 -15.54 17.80
C VAL A 225 19.24 -15.92 17.20
N LYS A 226 18.27 -15.00 17.28
CA LYS A 226 16.95 -15.11 16.66
C LYS A 226 16.66 -13.92 15.76
#